data_AF-A0A0F5P9U3-F1
#
_entry.id   AF-A0A0F5P9U3-F1
#
_cell.length_a   1.000
_cell.length_b   1.000
_cell.length_c   1.000
_cell.angle_alpha   90.00
_cell.angle_beta   90.00
_cell.angle_gamma   90.00
#
_symmetry.space_group_name_H-M   'P 1'
#
loop_
_entity.id
_entity.type
_entity.pdbx_description
1 polymer ?
#
loop_
_entity_poly.entity_id
_entity_poly.type
_entity_poly.pdbx_seq_one_letter_code
_entity_poly.pdbx_strand_id
1 'polypeptide(L)'
;MSVAMRWLGPYLFKAGLVVALLVGAWIYVQRVDQTARSEQKAADVAEVKLAREQARAEDLAHARRTEKAQARNTKDANDALVTQLADARARLAAYLRRVRPQADQGSARAAALPGLADAADFDDVTYQGAVVSVTDLDICTENTVRLQNVQAWGAKFGADQ
;
A
#
# COMPACT_ATOMS: atom_id res chain seq x y z
N MET A 1 -63.41 -50.72 -57.21
CA MET A 1 -62.16 -49.95 -56.98
C MET A 1 -61.63 -50.20 -55.56
N SER A 2 -61.32 -51.45 -55.16
CA SER A 2 -60.97 -51.76 -53.75
C SER A 2 -59.80 -52.72 -53.52
N VAL A 3 -59.05 -53.11 -54.56
CA VAL A 3 -57.93 -54.08 -54.42
C VAL A 3 -56.59 -53.38 -54.23
N ALA A 4 -56.41 -52.17 -54.76
CA ALA A 4 -55.17 -51.40 -54.66
C ALA A 4 -54.85 -50.92 -53.23
N MET A 5 -55.86 -50.78 -52.36
CA MET A 5 -55.68 -50.19 -51.03
C MET A 5 -55.17 -51.20 -49.98
N ARG A 6 -55.30 -52.52 -50.24
CA ARG A 6 -54.94 -53.58 -49.28
C ARG A 6 -53.44 -53.95 -49.29
N TRP A 7 -52.70 -53.53 -50.32
CA TRP A 7 -51.26 -53.77 -50.46
C TRP A 7 -50.37 -52.61 -49.97
N LEU A 8 -50.94 -51.42 -49.71
CA LEU A 8 -50.23 -50.24 -49.22
C LEU A 8 -50.09 -50.20 -47.69
N GLY A 9 -50.99 -50.84 -46.95
CA GLY A 9 -50.97 -50.91 -45.48
C GLY A 9 -49.65 -51.37 -44.85
N PRO A 10 -49.03 -52.49 -45.29
CA PRO A 10 -47.77 -52.94 -44.69
C PRO A 10 -46.57 -52.03 -45.03
N TYR A 11 -46.62 -51.28 -46.14
CA TYR A 11 -45.55 -50.35 -46.51
C TYR A 11 -45.62 -49.06 -45.70
N LEU A 12 -46.82 -48.54 -45.41
CA LEU A 12 -46.99 -47.38 -44.53
C LEU A 12 -46.53 -47.68 -43.10
N PHE A 13 -46.79 -48.89 -42.59
CA PHE A 13 -46.34 -49.30 -41.27
C PHE A 13 -44.80 -49.43 -41.21
N LYS A 14 -44.18 -50.03 -42.22
CA LYS A 14 -42.72 -50.10 -42.34
C LYS A 14 -42.07 -48.72 -42.47
N ALA A 15 -42.65 -47.83 -43.26
CA ALA A 15 -42.17 -46.46 -43.40
C ALA A 15 -42.28 -45.69 -42.07
N GLY A 16 -43.39 -45.83 -41.35
CA GLY A 16 -43.56 -45.22 -40.02
C GLY A 16 -42.53 -45.71 -39.00
N LEU A 17 -42.18 -47.00 -39.04
CA LEU A 17 -41.17 -47.59 -38.15
C LEU A 17 -39.76 -47.07 -38.45
N VAL A 18 -39.40 -46.89 -39.72
CA VAL A 18 -38.12 -46.28 -40.12
C VAL A 18 -38.05 -44.83 -39.64
N VAL A 19 -39.12 -44.04 -39.82
CA VAL A 19 -39.17 -42.65 -39.34
C VAL A 19 -39.05 -42.60 -37.81
N ALA A 20 -39.75 -43.49 -37.08
CA ALA A 20 -39.65 -43.56 -35.64
C ALA A 20 -38.23 -43.90 -35.14
N LEU A 21 -37.52 -44.81 -35.83
CA LEU A 21 -36.13 -45.13 -35.53
C LEU A 21 -35.20 -43.94 -35.77
N LEU A 22 -35.39 -43.20 -36.88
CA LEU A 22 -34.59 -42.01 -37.18
C LEU A 22 -34.80 -40.89 -36.14
N VAL A 23 -36.05 -40.65 -35.75
CA VAL A 23 -36.38 -39.67 -34.70
C VAL A 23 -35.82 -40.11 -33.34
N GLY A 24 -35.94 -41.39 -32.99
CA GLY A 24 -35.36 -41.94 -31.76
C GLY A 24 -33.83 -41.80 -31.71
N ALA A 25 -33.15 -42.09 -32.82
CA ALA A 25 -31.71 -41.91 -32.95
C ALA A 25 -31.30 -40.43 -32.84
N TRP A 26 -32.06 -39.52 -33.47
CA TRP A 26 -31.80 -38.09 -33.38
C TRP A 26 -31.96 -37.53 -31.96
N ILE A 27 -33.02 -37.92 -31.26
CA ILE A 27 -33.24 -37.54 -29.85
C ILE A 27 -32.12 -38.10 -28.96
N TYR A 28 -31.69 -39.34 -29.20
CA TYR A 28 -30.59 -39.96 -28.46
C TYR A 28 -29.29 -39.18 -28.62
N VAL A 29 -28.90 -38.83 -29.86
CA VAL A 29 -27.70 -38.03 -30.13
C VAL A 29 -27.77 -36.66 -29.46
N GLN A 30 -28.91 -35.97 -29.54
CA GLN A 30 -29.08 -34.68 -28.84
C GLN A 30 -28.92 -34.80 -27.33
N ARG A 31 -29.43 -35.88 -26.72
CA ARG A 31 -29.30 -36.11 -25.27
C ARG A 31 -27.86 -36.36 -24.85
N VAL A 32 -27.12 -37.12 -25.65
CA VAL A 32 -25.69 -37.38 -25.42
C VAL A 32 -24.87 -36.09 -25.56
N ASP A 33 -25.14 -35.27 -26.57
CA ASP A 33 -24.47 -33.98 -26.74
C ASP A 33 -24.76 -33.01 -25.58
N GLN A 34 -26.00 -32.99 -25.08
CA GLN A 34 -26.37 -32.15 -23.93
C GLN A 34 -25.69 -32.60 -22.63
N THR A 35 -25.60 -33.91 -22.40
CA THR A 35 -24.94 -34.46 -21.21
C THR A 35 -23.43 -34.22 -21.27
N ALA A 36 -22.78 -34.48 -22.41
CA ALA A 36 -21.35 -34.20 -22.61
C ALA A 36 -21.00 -32.72 -22.39
N ARG A 37 -21.81 -31.79 -22.92
CA ARG A 37 -21.62 -30.35 -22.69
C ARG A 37 -21.86 -29.94 -21.24
N SER A 38 -22.76 -30.62 -20.53
CA SER A 38 -23.02 -30.34 -19.11
C SER A 38 -21.89 -30.82 -18.21
N GLU A 39 -21.29 -31.97 -18.52
CA GLU A 39 -20.14 -32.52 -17.81
C GLU A 39 -18.89 -31.66 -18.01
N GLN A 40 -18.63 -31.20 -19.23
CA GLN A 40 -17.54 -30.26 -19.52
C GLN A 40 -17.71 -28.95 -18.74
N LYS A 41 -18.91 -28.35 -18.77
CA LYS A 41 -19.17 -27.13 -17.99
C LYS A 41 -19.01 -27.35 -16.49
N ALA A 42 -19.41 -28.50 -15.96
CA ALA A 42 -19.26 -28.81 -14.55
C ALA A 42 -17.78 -28.96 -14.16
N ALA A 43 -16.97 -29.59 -15.02
CA ALA A 43 -15.52 -29.70 -14.83
C ALA A 43 -14.85 -28.32 -14.87
N ASP A 44 -15.16 -27.49 -15.87
CA ASP A 44 -14.61 -26.14 -16.01
C ASP A 44 -14.96 -25.27 -14.79
N VAL A 45 -16.21 -25.35 -14.29
CA VAL A 45 -16.63 -24.61 -13.10
C VAL A 45 -15.87 -25.06 -11.85
N ALA A 46 -15.63 -26.36 -11.69
CA ALA A 46 -14.88 -26.90 -10.58
C ALA A 46 -13.41 -26.42 -10.60
N GLU A 47 -12.79 -26.44 -11.78
CA GLU A 47 -11.41 -25.96 -11.98
C GLU A 47 -11.29 -24.46 -11.71
N VAL A 48 -12.19 -23.64 -12.27
CA VAL A 48 -12.22 -22.19 -12.04
C VAL A 48 -12.46 -21.89 -10.56
N LYS A 49 -13.30 -22.66 -9.87
CA LYS A 49 -13.53 -22.50 -8.43
C LYS A 49 -12.27 -22.80 -7.63
N LEU A 50 -11.57 -23.89 -7.94
CA LEU A 50 -10.31 -24.23 -7.29
C LEU A 50 -9.24 -23.15 -7.51
N ALA A 51 -9.06 -22.71 -8.75
CA ALA A 51 -8.11 -21.65 -9.11
C ALA A 51 -8.44 -20.33 -8.38
N ARG A 52 -9.73 -19.97 -8.26
CA ARG A 52 -10.15 -18.78 -7.51
C ARG A 52 -9.85 -18.88 -6.02
N GLU A 53 -10.07 -20.04 -5.40
CA GLU A 53 -9.76 -20.21 -3.97
C GLU A 53 -8.25 -20.19 -3.72
N GLN A 54 -7.44 -20.76 -4.62
CA GLN A 54 -5.99 -20.67 -4.56
C GLN A 54 -5.51 -19.23 -4.71
N ALA A 55 -5.98 -18.50 -5.73
CA ALA A 55 -5.65 -17.10 -5.93
C ALA A 55 -6.03 -16.23 -4.71
N ARG A 56 -7.22 -16.44 -4.12
CA ARG A 56 -7.63 -15.76 -2.89
C ARG A 56 -6.70 -16.05 -1.71
N ALA A 57 -6.27 -17.30 -1.56
CA ALA A 57 -5.35 -17.67 -0.49
C ALA A 57 -3.97 -17.02 -0.69
N GLU A 58 -3.49 -16.97 -1.93
CA GLU A 58 -2.23 -16.31 -2.29
C GLU A 58 -2.29 -14.79 -2.10
N ASP A 59 -3.39 -14.15 -2.51
CA ASP A 59 -3.64 -12.72 -2.32
C ASP A 59 -3.68 -12.38 -0.83
N LEU A 60 -4.40 -13.15 -0.02
CA LEU A 60 -4.44 -12.96 1.43
C LEU A 60 -3.06 -13.16 2.06
N ALA A 61 -2.30 -14.16 1.62
CA ALA A 61 -0.95 -14.39 2.10
C ALA A 61 0.00 -13.25 1.69
N HIS A 62 -0.15 -12.72 0.48
CA HIS A 62 0.60 -11.58 -0.02
C HIS A 62 0.27 -10.32 0.77
N ALA A 63 -1.00 -9.99 0.93
CA ALA A 63 -1.46 -8.85 1.73
C ALA A 63 -0.92 -8.90 3.17
N ARG A 64 -0.94 -10.07 3.82
CA ARG A 64 -0.36 -10.22 5.17
C ARG A 64 1.15 -10.01 5.19
N ARG A 65 1.87 -10.40 4.14
CA ARG A 65 3.32 -10.18 4.03
C ARG A 65 3.63 -8.71 3.83
N THR A 66 2.89 -8.02 2.97
CA THR A 66 3.07 -6.59 2.70
C THR A 66 2.74 -5.76 3.94
N GLU A 67 1.63 -6.04 4.63
CA GLU A 67 1.28 -5.38 5.90
C GLU A 67 2.38 -5.56 6.95
N LYS A 68 2.90 -6.79 7.13
CA LYS A 68 4.00 -7.05 8.07
C LYS A 68 5.27 -6.30 7.69
N ALA A 69 5.60 -6.23 6.39
CA ALA A 69 6.77 -5.50 5.91
C ALA A 69 6.62 -3.99 6.15
N GLN A 70 5.45 -3.42 5.82
CA GLN A 70 5.15 -2.02 6.09
C GLN A 70 5.20 -1.69 7.58
N ALA A 71 4.58 -2.52 8.44
CA ALA A 71 4.61 -2.32 9.89
C ALA A 71 6.04 -2.34 10.46
N ARG A 72 6.91 -3.23 9.96
CA ARG A 72 8.33 -3.25 10.34
C ARG A 72 9.05 -1.98 9.88
N ASN A 73 8.89 -1.58 8.62
CA ASN A 73 9.53 -0.38 8.08
C ASN A 73 9.11 0.88 8.84
N THR A 74 7.83 1.00 9.20
CA THR A 74 7.33 2.10 10.03
C THR A 74 7.90 2.06 11.43
N LYS A 75 7.99 0.87 12.05
CA LYS A 75 8.60 0.73 13.37
C LYS A 75 10.07 1.15 13.35
N ASP A 76 10.85 0.64 12.42
CA ASP A 76 12.29 0.96 12.33
C ASP A 76 12.52 2.47 12.11
N ALA A 77 11.66 3.13 11.32
CA ALA A 77 11.70 4.58 11.12
C ALA A 77 11.36 5.36 12.40
N ASN A 78 10.39 4.90 13.19
CA ASN A 78 10.02 5.50 14.46
C ASN A 78 11.10 5.28 15.53
N ASP A 79 11.69 4.10 15.59
CA ASP A 79 12.78 3.79 16.53
C ASP A 79 13.99 4.71 16.25
N ALA A 80 14.32 4.94 14.96
CA ALA A 80 15.37 5.88 14.57
C ALA A 80 15.03 7.35 14.93
N LEU A 81 13.76 7.75 14.84
CA LEU A 81 13.30 9.11 15.16
C LEU A 81 13.58 9.47 16.63
N VAL A 82 13.43 8.52 17.55
CA VAL A 82 13.70 8.76 18.99
C VAL A 82 15.15 9.19 19.20
N THR A 83 16.10 8.48 18.59
CA THR A 83 17.53 8.81 18.68
C THR A 83 17.84 10.16 18.02
N GLN A 84 17.23 10.45 16.86
CA GLN A 84 17.42 11.73 16.16
C GLN A 84 16.92 12.92 16.97
N LEU A 85 15.76 12.79 17.64
CA LEU A 85 15.23 13.83 18.52
C LEU A 85 16.13 14.06 19.73
N ALA A 86 16.67 13.00 20.33
CA ALA A 86 17.59 13.11 21.45
C ALA A 86 18.88 13.84 21.06
N ASP A 87 19.48 13.49 19.92
CA ASP A 87 20.68 14.16 19.40
C ASP A 87 20.41 15.63 19.03
N ALA A 88 19.28 15.91 18.36
CA ALA A 88 18.90 17.29 18.02
C ALA A 88 18.71 18.17 19.26
N ARG A 89 18.05 17.66 20.30
CA ARG A 89 17.92 18.36 21.59
C ARG A 89 19.26 18.58 22.27
N ALA A 90 20.17 17.60 22.24
CA ALA A 90 21.52 17.74 22.79
C ALA A 90 22.33 18.84 22.07
N ARG A 91 22.23 18.91 20.73
CA ARG A 91 22.87 19.95 19.91
C ARG A 91 22.29 21.33 20.19
N LEU A 92 20.96 21.45 20.30
CA LEU A 92 20.30 22.70 20.69
C LEU A 92 20.77 23.17 22.07
N ALA A 93 20.81 22.27 23.05
CA ALA A 93 21.30 22.60 24.40
C ALA A 93 22.77 23.01 24.42
N ALA A 94 23.62 22.43 23.57
CA ALA A 94 25.01 22.84 23.42
C ALA A 94 25.13 24.23 22.74
N TYR A 95 24.31 24.49 21.72
CA TYR A 95 24.24 25.80 21.07
C TYR A 95 23.79 26.89 22.03
N LEU A 96 22.69 26.67 22.77
CA LEU A 96 22.18 27.62 23.76
C LEU A 96 23.20 27.91 24.86
N ARG A 97 23.99 26.92 25.29
CA ARG A 97 25.09 27.13 26.24
C ARG A 97 26.21 28.04 25.70
N ARG A 98 26.47 28.02 24.39
CA ARG A 98 27.49 28.87 23.75
C ARG A 98 26.98 30.29 23.50
N VAL A 99 25.70 30.44 23.18
CA VAL A 99 25.11 31.72 22.79
C VAL A 99 24.55 32.48 23.99
N ARG A 100 24.27 31.81 25.11
CA ARG A 100 23.86 32.49 26.34
C ARG A 100 25.03 33.38 26.81
N PRO A 101 24.89 34.72 26.79
CA PRO A 101 25.93 35.58 27.34
C PRO A 101 26.11 35.20 28.81
N GLN A 102 27.36 34.98 29.23
CA GLN A 102 27.67 34.96 30.66
C GLN A 102 27.18 36.29 31.20
N ALA A 103 26.14 36.26 32.02
CA ALA A 103 25.76 37.43 32.79
C ALA A 103 26.99 37.82 33.60
N ASP A 104 27.61 38.95 33.27
CA ASP A 104 28.69 39.54 34.02
C ASP A 104 28.23 39.67 35.48
N GLN A 105 28.65 38.73 36.31
CA GLN A 105 28.66 38.93 37.76
C GLN A 105 29.85 39.85 38.04
N GLY A 106 29.61 41.15 37.83
CA GLY A 106 30.37 42.28 38.33
C GLY A 106 31.89 42.19 38.21
N SER A 107 32.47 42.85 37.22
CA SER A 107 33.48 43.90 37.44
C SER A 107 34.14 44.33 36.12
N ALA A 108 34.30 45.65 35.99
CA ALA A 108 35.34 46.35 35.24
C ALA A 108 35.79 45.75 33.89
N ARG A 109 35.26 46.35 32.81
CA ARG A 109 35.97 46.60 31.53
C ARG A 109 36.91 45.45 31.12
N ALA A 110 36.32 44.32 30.74
CA ALA A 110 37.08 43.18 30.24
C ALA A 110 37.93 43.61 29.02
N ALA A 111 39.23 43.37 29.10
CA ALA A 111 40.16 43.59 27.99
C ALA A 111 39.72 42.75 26.79
N ALA A 112 39.61 43.40 25.63
CA ALA A 112 39.30 42.73 24.37
C ALA A 112 40.29 41.59 24.12
N LEU A 113 39.78 40.36 24.04
CA LEU A 113 40.53 39.19 23.63
C LEU A 113 40.97 39.39 22.16
N PRO A 114 42.27 39.33 21.83
CA PRO A 114 42.73 39.54 20.46
C PRO A 114 42.15 38.47 19.54
N GLY A 115 41.34 38.87 18.56
CA GLY A 115 40.78 37.99 17.53
C GLY A 115 39.30 37.62 17.70
N LEU A 116 38.62 38.06 18.76
CA LEU A 116 37.16 38.14 18.74
C LEU A 116 36.73 39.47 18.12
N ALA A 117 35.69 39.45 17.27
CA ALA A 117 35.05 40.69 16.85
C ALA A 117 34.58 41.44 18.10
N ASP A 118 34.87 42.74 18.15
CA ASP A 118 34.33 43.61 19.20
C ASP A 118 32.81 43.39 19.27
N ALA A 119 32.28 43.26 20.49
CA ALA A 119 30.84 43.31 20.69
C ALA A 119 30.38 44.63 20.07
N ALA A 120 29.55 44.56 19.03
CA ALA A 120 29.13 45.75 18.32
C ALA A 120 28.53 46.74 19.33
N ASP A 121 28.98 47.98 19.25
CA ASP A 121 28.49 49.07 20.08
C ASP A 121 27.07 49.40 19.62
N PHE A 122 26.08 48.77 20.25
CA PHE A 122 24.66 48.89 19.90
C PHE A 122 24.04 50.10 20.59
N ASP A 123 24.55 51.31 20.32
CA ASP A 123 24.03 52.53 20.96
C ASP A 123 22.97 53.26 20.11
N ASP A 124 22.66 52.83 18.88
CA ASP A 124 21.66 53.53 18.04
C ASP A 124 21.04 52.70 16.91
N VAL A 125 20.61 51.47 17.20
CA VAL A 125 19.65 50.77 16.31
C VAL A 125 18.67 50.00 17.17
N THR A 126 17.41 50.41 17.16
CA THR A 126 16.28 49.66 17.70
C THR A 126 16.12 48.37 16.91
N TYR A 127 17.00 47.39 17.13
CA TYR A 127 16.89 46.06 16.56
C TYR A 127 15.67 45.43 17.23
N GLN A 128 14.50 45.53 16.59
CA GLN A 128 13.35 44.69 16.88
C GLN A 128 13.63 43.27 16.39
N GLY A 129 14.72 42.67 16.86
CA GLY A 129 14.97 41.25 16.67
C GLY A 129 13.80 40.49 17.28
N ALA A 130 13.19 39.59 16.51
CA ALA A 130 12.18 38.69 17.05
C ALA A 130 12.83 37.85 18.14
N VAL A 131 12.44 38.08 19.39
CA VAL A 131 12.90 37.29 20.54
C VAL A 131 12.17 35.95 20.46
N VAL A 132 12.85 34.93 19.95
CA VAL A 132 12.34 33.55 19.92
C VAL A 132 12.59 32.92 21.28
N SER A 133 11.54 32.38 21.90
CA SER A 133 11.69 31.71 23.19
C SER A 133 12.47 30.39 23.03
N VAL A 134 13.14 29.95 24.10
CA VAL A 134 13.80 28.63 24.10
C VAL A 134 12.80 27.50 23.85
N THR A 135 11.55 27.66 24.30
CA THR A 135 10.45 26.74 24.05
C THR A 135 10.12 26.65 22.57
N ASP A 136 10.03 27.78 21.87
CA ASP A 136 9.74 27.80 20.44
C ASP A 136 10.90 27.17 19.64
N LEU A 137 12.15 27.40 20.06
CA LEU A 137 13.31 26.74 19.45
C LEU A 137 13.27 25.21 19.60
N ASP A 138 12.84 24.70 20.75
CA ASP A 138 12.69 23.25 20.98
C ASP A 138 11.58 22.66 20.10
N ILE A 139 10.42 23.32 20.04
CA ILE A 139 9.29 22.92 19.18
C ILE A 139 9.70 22.93 17.70
N CYS A 140 10.35 24.00 17.23
CA CYS A 140 10.85 24.08 15.86
C CYS A 140 11.85 22.96 15.56
N THR A 141 12.77 22.67 16.48
CA THR A 141 13.75 21.59 16.32
C THR A 141 13.07 20.23 16.21
N GLU A 142 12.09 19.94 17.07
CA GLU A 142 11.31 18.70 17.03
C GLU A 142 10.54 18.55 15.71
N ASN A 143 9.84 19.60 15.29
CA ASN A 143 9.09 19.60 14.04
C ASN A 143 9.99 19.41 12.81
N THR A 144 11.16 20.05 12.78
CA THR A 144 12.14 19.86 11.70
C THR A 144 12.63 18.42 11.63
N VAL A 145 13.00 17.81 12.77
CA VAL A 145 13.48 16.41 12.81
C VAL A 145 12.38 15.44 12.36
N ARG A 146 11.13 15.66 12.79
CA ARG A 146 9.99 14.86 12.34
C ARG A 146 9.76 14.99 10.83
N LEU A 147 9.83 16.20 10.28
CA LEU A 147 9.66 16.43 8.85
C LEU A 147 10.77 15.76 8.03
N GLN A 148 12.02 15.85 8.49
CA GLN A 148 13.15 15.16 7.87
C GLN A 148 12.99 13.63 7.89
N ASN A 149 12.47 13.07 9.01
CA ASN A 149 12.20 11.64 9.12
C ASN A 149 11.12 11.19 8.12
N VAL A 150 10.01 11.95 8.00
CA VAL A 150 8.95 11.67 7.00
C VAL A 150 9.51 11.76 5.58
N GLN A 151 10.32 12.78 5.27
CA GLN A 151 10.95 12.92 3.97
C GLN A 151 11.88 11.74 3.64
N ALA A 152 12.70 11.31 4.61
CA ALA A 152 13.60 10.18 4.45
C ALA A 152 12.84 8.85 4.29
N TRP A 153 11.75 8.67 5.03
CA TRP A 153 10.86 7.52 4.88
C TRP A 153 10.23 7.49 3.49
N GLY A 154 9.69 8.63 3.02
CA GLY A 154 9.12 8.76 1.69
C GLY A 154 10.12 8.52 0.56
N ALA A 155 11.35 9.03 0.68
CA ALA A 155 12.40 8.77 -0.31
C ALA A 155 12.84 7.30 -0.35
N LYS A 156 12.81 6.60 0.80
CA LYS A 156 13.24 5.21 0.92
C LYS A 156 12.17 4.20 0.50
N PHE A 157 10.90 4.50 0.72
CA PHE A 157 9.80 3.54 0.57
C PHE A 157 8.65 4.02 -0.34
N GLY A 158 8.65 5.29 -0.75
CA GLY A 158 7.58 5.90 -1.55
C GLY A 158 7.83 5.91 -3.06
N ALA A 159 9.01 5.51 -3.53
CA ALA A 159 9.33 5.44 -4.97
C ALA A 159 8.79 4.16 -5.66
N ASP A 160 8.36 3.16 -4.87
CA ASP A 160 7.92 1.84 -5.34
C ASP A 160 6.38 1.67 -5.28
N GLN A 161 5.63 2.74 -4.97
CA GLN A 161 4.16 2.80 -5.10
C GLN A 161 3.75 3.54 -6.36
#